data_AF-A0AAD7W4N7-F1
#
_entry.id   AF-A0AAD7W4N7-F1
#
_cell.length_a   1.000
_cell.length_b   1.000
_cell.length_c   1.000
_cell.angle_alpha   90.00
_cell.angle_beta   90.00
_cell.angle_gamma   90.00
#
_symmetry.space_group_name_H-M   'P 1'
#
loop_
_entity.id
_entity.type
_entity.pdbx_description
1 polymer ?
#
loop_
_entity_poly.entity_id
_entity_poly.type
_entity_poly.pdbx_seq_one_letter_code
_entity_poly.pdbx_strand_id
1 'polypeptide(L)'
;MSNRKRRFTTKQAEELITQQRANADDACSSDSHSTEESDSDVDSDVDFSPESSSSDHDSSMEVDEDPEPEGTAGSEWKAKNGQVWSASHQETLRYFPATCRRPGPTRYAITRISDVTSAFELFITKEIIQVVVDMTNLQGFRTVTNWKKTDSTEIQAFIGLVILAGVFRSRNEAVLSLWNEHTGRPMFRATMSRKRFETLCTKLRFDDRLSRPARQRENKLAAILKLWEMWEGRLGLLFNPGQDICVDEQLVPFRGRCRFRQYIPNKPAKYGIKIWVACDVATSYAWKMQVYTGKEEGPGRR
;
A
#
# COMPACT_ATOMS: atom_id res chain seq x y z
N MET A 1 -2.88 40.48 -42.52
CA MET A 1 -1.95 41.33 -41.74
C MET A 1 -1.10 40.41 -40.87
N SER A 2 0.23 40.42 -41.06
CA SER A 2 1.16 39.46 -40.44
C SER A 2 1.23 39.66 -38.92
N ASN A 3 0.82 38.64 -38.15
CA ASN A 3 0.84 38.66 -36.69
C ASN A 3 2.25 38.31 -36.22
N ARG A 4 3.10 39.34 -36.11
CA ARG A 4 4.49 39.21 -35.67
C ARG A 4 4.50 38.76 -34.20
N LYS A 5 4.87 37.49 -33.93
CA LYS A 5 5.08 36.96 -32.57
C LYS A 5 6.12 37.82 -31.86
N ARG A 6 5.68 38.66 -30.91
CA ARG A 6 6.59 39.38 -30.01
C ARG A 6 7.20 38.38 -29.04
N ARG A 7 8.53 38.43 -28.93
CA ARG A 7 9.30 37.67 -27.96
C ARG A 7 9.46 38.56 -26.73
N PHE A 8 9.18 38.03 -25.55
CA PHE A 8 9.36 38.73 -24.28
C PHE A 8 10.62 38.20 -23.60
N THR A 9 11.36 39.09 -22.95
CA THR A 9 12.42 38.68 -22.03
C THR A 9 11.80 38.28 -20.69
N THR A 10 12.52 37.51 -19.89
CA THR A 10 12.06 37.00 -18.58
C THR A 10 11.53 38.09 -17.67
N LYS A 11 12.18 39.25 -17.61
CA LYS A 11 11.71 40.41 -16.84
C LYS A 11 10.38 40.99 -17.33
N GLN A 12 10.16 41.00 -18.64
CA GLN A 12 8.90 41.49 -19.23
C GLN A 12 7.74 40.51 -19.01
N ALA A 13 8.04 39.21 -18.93
CA ALA A 13 7.04 38.21 -18.55
C ALA A 13 6.64 38.33 -17.08
N GLU A 14 7.59 38.62 -16.18
CA GLU A 14 7.32 38.81 -14.74
C GLU A 14 6.41 40.03 -14.47
N GLU A 15 6.63 41.16 -15.13
CA GLU A 15 5.78 42.35 -14.99
C GLU A 15 4.33 42.10 -15.47
N LEU A 16 4.15 41.34 -16.56
CA LEU A 16 2.82 40.97 -17.08
C LEU A 16 2.05 40.03 -16.14
N ILE A 17 2.75 39.07 -15.52
CA ILE A 17 2.15 38.12 -14.57
C ILE A 17 1.72 38.85 -13.29
N THR A 18 2.49 39.86 -12.87
CA THR A 18 2.20 40.60 -11.63
C THR A 18 1.01 41.55 -11.80
N GLN A 19 0.83 42.15 -13.00
CA GLN A 19 -0.34 42.97 -13.30
C GLN A 19 -1.64 42.15 -13.47
N GLN A 20 -1.57 40.90 -13.93
CA GLN A 20 -2.76 40.05 -14.04
C GLN A 20 -3.31 39.56 -12.70
N ARG A 21 -2.47 39.47 -11.66
CA ARG A 21 -2.90 39.05 -10.31
C ARG A 21 -3.74 40.11 -9.57
N ALA A 22 -3.62 41.39 -9.91
CA ALA A 22 -4.37 42.46 -9.25
C ALA A 22 -5.83 42.58 -9.74
N ASN A 23 -6.18 41.95 -10.87
CA ASN A 23 -7.51 42.07 -11.50
C ASN A 23 -8.42 40.87 -11.26
N ALA A 24 -8.01 39.89 -10.42
CA ALA A 24 -8.75 38.64 -10.22
C ALA A 24 -9.61 38.60 -8.93
N ASP A 25 -9.58 39.65 -8.11
CA ASP A 25 -10.31 39.72 -6.83
C ASP A 25 -11.76 40.25 -6.96
N ASP A 26 -12.31 40.38 -8.17
CA ASP A 26 -13.63 40.98 -8.37
C ASP A 26 -14.45 40.24 -9.44
N ALA A 27 -15.12 39.14 -9.05
CA ALA A 27 -16.41 38.69 -9.61
C ALA A 27 -16.84 37.33 -9.01
N CYS A 28 -17.79 37.38 -8.07
CA CYS A 28 -18.58 36.23 -7.59
C CYS A 28 -20.05 36.46 -7.99
N SER A 29 -20.72 35.47 -8.61
CA SER A 29 -22.18 35.28 -8.49
C SER A 29 -22.67 33.96 -9.11
N SER A 30 -23.46 33.22 -8.32
CA SER A 30 -24.62 32.33 -8.62
C SER A 30 -24.53 31.31 -9.79
N ASP A 31 -25.00 30.07 -9.70
CA ASP A 31 -26.30 29.63 -9.17
C ASP A 31 -26.32 28.10 -8.90
N SER A 32 -27.22 27.67 -8.03
CA SER A 32 -27.39 26.34 -7.44
C SER A 32 -28.21 25.35 -8.28
N HIS A 33 -27.97 24.04 -8.14
CA HIS A 33 -29.03 23.06 -7.82
C HIS A 33 -28.46 21.70 -7.37
N SER A 34 -29.13 21.12 -6.39
CA SER A 34 -28.79 19.97 -5.55
C SER A 34 -29.60 18.72 -5.88
N THR A 35 -29.00 17.54 -5.71
CA THR A 35 -29.70 16.33 -5.26
C THR A 35 -28.73 15.44 -4.46
N GLU A 36 -29.13 15.09 -3.25
CA GLU A 36 -28.46 14.20 -2.31
C GLU A 36 -29.04 12.79 -2.45
N GLU A 37 -28.20 11.76 -2.44
CA GLU A 37 -28.60 10.43 -1.96
C GLU A 37 -27.58 9.96 -0.90
N SER A 38 -28.14 9.54 0.24
CA SER A 38 -27.46 9.13 1.45
C SER A 38 -27.56 7.62 1.57
N ASP A 39 -26.42 6.91 1.54
CA ASP A 39 -26.37 5.49 1.89
C ASP A 39 -25.53 5.28 3.16
N SER A 40 -26.19 4.78 4.19
CA SER A 40 -25.62 4.40 5.48
C SER A 40 -25.44 2.89 5.56
N ASP A 41 -24.20 2.41 5.52
CA ASP A 41 -23.91 0.98 5.66
C ASP A 41 -23.33 0.63 7.05
N VAL A 42 -24.07 -0.25 7.74
CA VAL A 42 -23.72 -0.91 9.00
C VAL A 42 -22.92 -2.18 8.66
N ASP A 43 -21.65 -2.23 9.05
CA ASP A 43 -20.74 -3.35 8.75
C ASP A 43 -20.88 -4.47 9.80
N SER A 44 -21.73 -5.47 9.50
CA SER A 44 -21.88 -6.70 10.30
C SER A 44 -20.75 -7.69 10.04
N ASP A 45 -20.18 -8.24 11.13
CA ASP A 45 -19.09 -9.22 11.13
C ASP A 45 -19.44 -10.48 10.31
N VAL A 46 -18.53 -10.91 9.42
CA VAL A 46 -18.70 -12.14 8.61
C VAL A 46 -17.89 -13.27 9.24
N ASP A 47 -18.61 -14.30 9.68
CA ASP A 47 -18.08 -15.59 10.13
C ASP A 47 -17.72 -16.46 8.91
N PHE A 48 -16.59 -17.15 8.97
CA PHE A 48 -16.05 -17.93 7.84
C PHE A 48 -16.60 -19.35 7.86
N SER A 49 -17.42 -19.70 6.86
CA SER A 49 -17.78 -21.09 6.54
C SER A 49 -17.64 -21.35 5.02
N PRO A 50 -17.18 -22.53 4.58
CA PRO A 50 -16.85 -22.77 3.17
C PRO A 50 -18.02 -23.41 2.37
N GLU A 51 -18.12 -22.92 1.14
CA GLU A 51 -18.75 -23.48 -0.07
C GLU A 51 -20.28 -23.71 -0.13
N SER A 52 -20.91 -22.94 -1.04
CA SER A 52 -21.86 -23.48 -2.01
C SER A 52 -21.83 -22.64 -3.29
N SER A 53 -21.91 -23.33 -4.43
CA SER A 53 -21.95 -22.76 -5.77
C SER A 53 -23.22 -21.96 -6.01
N SER A 54 -23.11 -20.77 -6.59
CA SER A 54 -24.22 -20.16 -7.34
C SER A 54 -23.68 -19.46 -8.58
N SER A 55 -24.31 -19.79 -9.70
CA SER A 55 -24.25 -19.11 -10.98
C SER A 55 -25.02 -17.80 -10.88
N ASP A 56 -24.51 -16.74 -11.53
CA ASP A 56 -25.16 -16.10 -12.68
C ASP A 56 -24.77 -14.62 -12.89
N HIS A 57 -24.67 -14.32 -14.19
CA HIS A 57 -24.90 -13.05 -14.88
C HIS A 57 -24.03 -11.81 -14.61
N ASP A 58 -22.95 -11.78 -15.37
CA ASP A 58 -22.62 -10.78 -16.41
C ASP A 58 -23.24 -9.38 -16.30
N SER A 59 -22.38 -8.42 -15.95
CA SER A 59 -22.47 -7.04 -16.40
C SER A 59 -21.13 -6.71 -17.06
N SER A 60 -21.13 -6.73 -18.38
CA SER A 60 -20.02 -6.32 -19.22
C SER A 60 -19.68 -4.85 -18.98
N MET A 61 -18.54 -4.60 -18.34
CA MET A 61 -17.87 -3.30 -18.41
C MET A 61 -16.78 -3.41 -19.47
N GLU A 62 -16.85 -2.52 -20.45
CA GLU A 62 -15.89 -2.44 -21.54
C GLU A 62 -14.47 -2.22 -20.99
N VAL A 63 -13.55 -3.02 -21.52
CA VAL A 63 -12.13 -3.01 -21.19
C VAL A 63 -11.45 -2.02 -22.14
N ASP A 64 -10.94 -0.91 -21.61
CA ASP A 64 -9.90 -0.14 -22.31
C ASP A 64 -8.60 -0.97 -22.25
N GLU A 65 -8.30 -1.69 -23.33
CA GLU A 65 -6.95 -2.19 -23.59
C GLU A 65 -6.06 -0.99 -23.94
N ASP A 66 -5.17 -0.58 -23.02
CA ASP A 66 -4.08 0.34 -23.36
C ASP A 66 -3.10 -0.42 -24.27
N PRO A 67 -2.85 0.04 -25.52
CA PRO A 67 -1.87 -0.60 -26.39
C PRO A 67 -0.45 -0.36 -25.86
N GLU A 68 0.39 -1.39 -25.90
CA GLU A 68 1.82 -1.22 -25.67
C GLU A 68 2.41 -0.24 -26.71
N PRO A 69 3.15 0.80 -26.30
CA PRO A 69 3.75 1.71 -27.25
C PRO A 69 5.00 1.09 -27.86
N GLU A 70 4.91 0.69 -29.13
CA GLU A 70 6.09 0.50 -29.98
C GLU A 70 6.88 1.82 -30.05
N GLY A 71 8.16 1.73 -29.69
CA GLY A 71 9.04 2.89 -29.55
C GLY A 71 9.28 3.63 -30.86
N THR A 72 8.89 4.91 -30.87
CA THR A 72 9.46 5.92 -31.77
C THR A 72 9.82 7.18 -30.97
N ALA A 73 11.08 7.60 -31.09
CA ALA A 73 11.63 8.76 -30.42
C ALA A 73 10.88 10.04 -30.84
N GLY A 74 10.26 10.73 -29.87
CA GLY A 74 9.59 12.01 -30.07
C GLY A 74 8.14 12.11 -29.58
N SER A 75 7.62 11.10 -28.88
CA SER A 75 6.24 11.13 -28.38
C SER A 75 6.10 11.99 -27.12
N GLU A 76 5.19 12.97 -27.16
CA GLU A 76 4.65 13.61 -25.95
C GLU A 76 3.54 12.71 -25.38
N TRP A 77 3.66 12.30 -24.12
CA TRP A 77 2.68 11.48 -23.42
C TRP A 77 1.76 12.35 -22.59
N LYS A 78 0.45 12.27 -22.81
CA LYS A 78 -0.53 13.07 -22.08
C LYS A 78 -1.23 12.22 -21.02
N ALA A 79 -1.07 12.60 -19.76
CA ALA A 79 -1.79 11.98 -18.65
C ALA A 79 -3.27 12.39 -18.65
N LYS A 80 -4.13 11.56 -18.04
CA LYS A 80 -5.60 11.77 -17.97
C LYS A 80 -6.00 13.07 -17.24
N ASN A 81 -5.10 13.65 -16.43
CA ASN A 81 -5.26 14.96 -15.78
C ASN A 81 -4.87 16.14 -16.69
N GLY A 82 -4.56 15.89 -17.97
CA GLY A 82 -4.14 16.90 -18.94
C GLY A 82 -2.66 17.26 -18.90
N GLN A 83 -1.89 16.65 -17.99
CA GLN A 83 -0.47 16.91 -17.85
C GLN A 83 0.31 16.23 -18.98
N VAL A 84 1.10 17.01 -19.71
CA VAL A 84 1.88 16.51 -20.85
C VAL A 84 3.32 16.26 -20.40
N TRP A 85 3.76 15.03 -20.57
CA TRP A 85 5.12 14.56 -20.37
C TRP A 85 5.81 14.51 -21.72
N SER A 86 6.98 15.09 -21.83
CA SER A 86 7.82 14.94 -23.00
C SER A 86 9.21 14.55 -22.55
N ALA A 87 9.94 13.83 -23.40
CA ALA A 87 11.36 13.60 -23.19
C ALA A 87 12.03 14.98 -23.15
N SER A 88 12.48 15.40 -21.96
CA SER A 88 12.94 16.77 -21.74
C SER A 88 14.29 17.06 -22.42
N HIS A 89 15.00 16.04 -22.91
CA HIS A 89 16.26 16.18 -23.65
C HIS A 89 16.35 15.10 -24.75
N GLN A 90 16.91 15.46 -25.91
CA GLN A 90 17.24 14.51 -27.00
C GLN A 90 18.34 13.53 -26.61
N GLU A 91 19.15 13.86 -25.59
CA GLU A 91 20.13 12.98 -24.98
C GLU A 91 19.89 12.96 -23.47
N THR A 92 19.79 11.76 -22.89
CA THR A 92 19.83 11.58 -21.45
C THR A 92 21.21 12.04 -20.96
N LEU A 93 21.32 13.29 -20.51
CA LEU A 93 22.54 13.75 -19.84
C LEU A 93 22.86 12.76 -18.72
N ARG A 94 24.13 12.30 -18.65
CA ARG A 94 24.56 11.43 -17.54
C ARG A 94 24.21 12.13 -16.24
N TYR A 95 23.24 11.57 -15.53
CA TYR A 95 22.94 11.96 -14.18
C TYR A 95 24.20 11.71 -13.35
N PHE A 96 24.84 12.79 -12.88
CA PHE A 96 25.89 12.72 -11.89
C PHE A 96 25.20 12.83 -10.53
N PRO A 97 24.89 11.71 -9.84
CA PRO A 97 24.32 11.79 -8.52
C PRO A 97 25.22 12.64 -7.63
N ALA A 98 24.61 13.54 -6.85
CA ALA A 98 25.31 14.22 -5.78
C ALA A 98 26.10 13.19 -4.94
N THR A 99 27.33 13.54 -4.61
CA THR A 99 28.35 12.76 -3.89
C THR A 99 27.84 11.62 -2.99
N CYS A 100 28.11 10.40 -3.43
CA CYS A 100 28.44 9.19 -2.67
C CYS A 100 27.47 8.72 -1.57
N ARG A 101 26.24 8.32 -1.94
CA ARG A 101 25.63 7.18 -1.22
C ARG A 101 26.08 5.90 -1.92
N ARG A 102 26.92 5.11 -1.24
CA ARG A 102 27.27 3.77 -1.73
C ARG A 102 25.97 2.95 -1.77
N PRO A 103 25.59 2.35 -2.91
CA PRO A 103 24.47 1.42 -2.98
C PRO A 103 24.65 0.30 -1.95
N GLY A 104 23.54 -0.17 -1.40
CA GLY A 104 23.55 -1.20 -0.36
C GLY A 104 23.02 -0.71 0.99
N PRO A 105 23.16 -1.55 2.04
CA PRO A 105 22.69 -1.22 3.38
C PRO A 105 23.29 0.10 3.90
N THR A 106 22.46 0.92 4.52
CA THR A 106 22.91 2.20 5.09
C THR A 106 23.83 1.98 6.29
N ARG A 107 24.59 3.00 6.68
CA ARG A 107 25.38 2.94 7.92
C ARG A 107 24.50 2.68 9.15
N TYR A 108 23.26 3.19 9.15
CA TYR A 108 22.28 2.93 10.20
C TYR A 108 21.98 1.43 10.34
N ALA A 109 21.78 0.73 9.21
CA ALA A 109 21.55 -0.71 9.19
C ALA A 109 22.81 -1.49 9.59
N ILE A 110 23.95 -1.23 8.95
CA ILE A 110 25.21 -1.96 9.19
C ILE A 110 25.63 -1.93 10.66
N THR A 111 25.44 -0.80 11.34
CA THR A 111 25.81 -0.64 12.76
C THR A 111 24.90 -1.38 13.73
N ARG A 112 23.74 -1.87 13.29
CA ARG A 112 22.72 -2.53 14.13
C ARG A 112 22.52 -4.01 13.79
N ILE A 113 23.03 -4.45 12.64
CA ILE A 113 22.93 -5.85 12.20
C ILE A 113 24.15 -6.61 12.71
N SER A 114 23.93 -7.53 13.64
CA SER A 114 24.93 -8.50 14.11
C SER A 114 24.60 -9.93 13.68
N ASP A 115 23.33 -10.22 13.43
CA ASP A 115 22.79 -11.52 13.08
C ASP A 115 21.50 -11.38 12.25
N VAL A 116 20.89 -12.52 11.90
CA VAL A 116 19.65 -12.55 11.10
C VAL A 116 18.47 -11.93 11.87
N THR A 117 18.40 -12.14 13.18
CA THR A 117 17.30 -11.65 14.03
C THR A 117 17.33 -10.13 14.12
N SER A 118 18.49 -9.54 14.44
CA SER A 118 18.71 -8.10 14.48
C SER A 118 18.46 -7.44 13.12
N ALA A 119 18.77 -8.11 12.01
CA ALA A 119 18.38 -7.63 10.68
C ALA A 119 16.86 -7.59 10.49
N PHE A 120 16.14 -8.63 10.91
CA PHE A 120 14.67 -8.70 10.81
C PHE A 120 13.99 -7.65 11.71
N GLU A 121 14.46 -7.46 12.93
CA GLU A 121 13.94 -6.50 13.89
C GLU A 121 14.08 -5.04 13.43
N LEU A 122 14.95 -4.75 12.46
CA LEU A 122 15.03 -3.42 11.87
C LEU A 122 13.82 -3.08 10.99
N PHE A 123 13.16 -4.09 10.41
CA PHE A 123 11.93 -3.92 9.62
C PHE A 123 10.69 -3.96 10.52
N ILE A 124 10.65 -4.89 11.47
CA ILE A 124 9.56 -5.05 12.43
C ILE A 124 10.09 -4.67 13.80
N THR A 125 10.08 -3.37 14.06
CA THR A 125 10.66 -2.82 15.29
C THR A 125 9.82 -3.13 16.52
N LYS A 126 10.39 -2.93 17.71
CA LYS A 126 9.68 -3.13 18.98
C LYS A 126 8.44 -2.25 19.08
N GLU A 127 8.48 -1.04 18.51
CA GLU A 127 7.35 -0.12 18.48
C GLU A 127 6.22 -0.63 17.57
N ILE A 128 6.56 -1.20 16.40
CA ILE A 128 5.58 -1.85 15.52
C ILE A 128 4.92 -3.01 16.26
N ILE A 129 5.71 -3.90 16.88
CA ILE A 129 5.18 -5.01 17.68
C ILE A 129 4.28 -4.51 18.80
N GLN A 130 4.67 -3.45 19.51
CA GLN A 130 3.88 -2.89 20.61
C GLN A 130 2.51 -2.40 20.12
N VAL A 131 2.44 -1.75 18.95
CA VAL A 131 1.14 -1.36 18.35
C VAL A 131 0.27 -2.59 18.09
N VAL A 132 0.84 -3.68 17.56
CA VAL A 132 0.09 -4.93 17.34
C VAL A 132 -0.41 -5.50 18.66
N VAL A 133 0.45 -5.56 19.69
CA VAL A 133 0.10 -6.05 21.03
C VAL A 133 -1.05 -5.24 21.63
N ASP A 134 -0.94 -3.92 21.63
CA ASP A 134 -1.91 -3.04 22.28
C ASP A 134 -3.28 -3.12 21.59
N MET A 135 -3.30 -3.05 20.26
CA MET A 135 -4.55 -3.07 19.49
C MET A 135 -5.21 -4.45 19.50
N THR A 136 -4.41 -5.53 19.46
CA THR A 136 -4.92 -6.91 19.57
C THR A 136 -5.50 -7.17 20.97
N ASN A 137 -4.84 -6.70 22.02
CA ASN A 137 -5.39 -6.79 23.38
C ASN A 137 -6.68 -6.00 23.55
N LEU A 138 -6.73 -4.76 23.04
CA LEU A 138 -7.93 -3.93 23.07
C LEU A 138 -9.12 -4.66 22.42
N GLN A 139 -8.91 -5.29 21.27
CA GLN A 139 -9.95 -6.08 20.59
C GLN A 139 -10.30 -7.37 21.34
N GLY A 140 -9.29 -8.04 21.91
CA GLY A 140 -9.45 -9.24 22.72
C GLY A 140 -10.36 -9.01 23.92
N PHE A 141 -10.08 -7.97 24.72
CA PHE A 141 -10.90 -7.60 25.88
C PHE A 141 -12.35 -7.26 25.52
N ARG A 142 -12.60 -6.73 24.32
CA ARG A 142 -13.95 -6.39 23.87
C ARG A 142 -14.76 -7.59 23.38
N THR A 143 -14.11 -8.63 22.86
CA THR A 143 -14.81 -9.65 22.05
C THR A 143 -14.59 -11.09 22.51
N VAL A 144 -13.77 -11.32 23.53
CA VAL A 144 -13.48 -12.66 24.04
C VAL A 144 -13.66 -12.67 25.56
N THR A 145 -14.51 -13.56 26.04
CA THR A 145 -14.69 -13.78 27.48
C THR A 145 -13.38 -14.31 28.08
N ASN A 146 -12.96 -13.74 29.21
CA ASN A 146 -11.70 -14.08 29.88
C ASN A 146 -10.46 -13.98 28.97
N TRP A 147 -10.36 -12.90 28.19
CA TRP A 147 -9.21 -12.65 27.32
C TRP A 147 -7.88 -12.73 28.09
N LYS A 148 -7.01 -13.63 27.65
CA LYS A 148 -5.62 -13.68 28.10
C LYS A 148 -4.81 -12.67 27.31
N LYS A 149 -4.25 -11.69 28.02
CA LYS A 149 -3.42 -10.63 27.43
C LYS A 149 -2.27 -11.26 26.63
N THR A 150 -2.09 -10.80 25.40
CA THR A 150 -0.91 -11.10 24.59
C THR A 150 0.20 -10.11 24.90
N ASP A 151 1.45 -10.54 24.77
CA ASP A 151 2.64 -9.71 24.94
C ASP A 151 3.51 -9.75 23.68
N SER A 152 4.58 -8.97 23.67
CA SER A 152 5.50 -8.88 22.54
C SER A 152 6.12 -10.23 22.18
N THR A 153 6.41 -11.08 23.18
CA THR A 153 6.98 -12.40 22.97
C THR A 153 5.98 -13.33 22.28
N GLU A 154 4.71 -13.34 22.70
CA GLU A 154 3.66 -14.15 22.07
C GLU A 154 3.37 -13.68 20.64
N ILE A 155 3.33 -12.36 20.38
CA ILE A 155 3.15 -11.82 19.03
C ILE A 155 4.35 -12.13 18.13
N GLN A 156 5.58 -12.03 18.63
CA GLN A 156 6.77 -12.44 17.87
C GLN A 156 6.77 -13.94 17.57
N ALA A 157 6.38 -14.78 18.54
CA ALA A 157 6.22 -16.21 18.33
C ALA A 157 5.14 -16.52 17.28
N PHE A 158 4.02 -15.80 17.30
CA PHE A 158 2.96 -15.90 16.29
C PHE A 158 3.49 -15.57 14.89
N ILE A 159 4.19 -14.44 14.74
CA ILE A 159 4.81 -14.03 13.47
C ILE A 159 5.82 -15.08 13.00
N GLY A 160 6.63 -15.63 13.91
CA GLY A 160 7.56 -16.72 13.63
C GLY A 160 6.88 -17.95 13.05
N LEU A 161 5.71 -18.35 13.60
CA LEU A 161 4.93 -19.46 13.06
C LEU A 161 4.33 -19.17 11.68
N VAL A 162 3.91 -17.93 11.42
CA VAL A 162 3.42 -17.52 10.09
C VAL A 162 4.55 -17.59 9.06
N ILE A 163 5.75 -17.10 9.40
CA ILE A 163 6.94 -17.22 8.53
C ILE A 163 7.29 -18.69 8.29
N LEU A 164 7.28 -19.50 9.34
CA LEU A 164 7.60 -20.93 9.27
C LEU A 164 6.59 -21.69 8.38
N ALA A 165 5.30 -21.36 8.45
CA ALA A 165 4.29 -21.93 7.55
C ALA A 165 4.60 -21.59 6.07
N GLY A 166 5.13 -20.40 5.80
CA GLY A 166 5.63 -20.00 4.48
C GLY A 166 6.83 -20.82 4.02
N VAL A 167 7.82 -21.04 4.89
CA VAL A 167 9.02 -21.88 4.60
C VAL A 167 8.61 -23.27 4.12
N PHE A 168 7.61 -23.85 4.77
CA PHE A 168 7.09 -25.16 4.41
C PHE A 168 6.01 -25.15 3.31
N ARG A 169 5.74 -23.99 2.70
CA ARG A 169 4.78 -23.82 1.59
C ARG A 169 3.33 -24.22 1.93
N SER A 170 2.90 -24.02 3.17
CA SER A 170 1.59 -24.44 3.69
C SER A 170 0.42 -23.50 3.38
N ARG A 171 0.45 -22.76 2.25
CA ARG A 171 -0.53 -21.71 1.93
C ARG A 171 -2.00 -22.21 1.93
N ASN A 172 -2.23 -23.47 1.55
CA ASN A 172 -3.56 -24.09 1.49
C ASN A 172 -3.69 -25.30 2.43
N GLU A 173 -2.77 -25.43 3.39
CA GLU A 173 -2.82 -26.51 4.36
C GLU A 173 -3.72 -26.11 5.54
N ALA A 174 -4.58 -27.02 5.97
CA ALA A 174 -5.43 -26.77 7.14
C ALA A 174 -4.56 -26.54 8.39
N VAL A 175 -4.90 -25.52 9.19
CA VAL A 175 -4.20 -25.22 10.45
C VAL A 175 -4.15 -26.44 11.38
N LEU A 176 -5.20 -27.27 11.39
CA LEU A 176 -5.23 -28.51 12.16
C LEU A 176 -4.12 -29.49 11.77
N SER A 177 -3.77 -29.58 10.49
CA SER A 177 -2.69 -30.45 9.99
C SER A 177 -1.34 -30.01 10.55
N LEU A 178 -1.06 -28.71 10.53
CA LEU A 178 0.19 -28.14 11.05
C LEU A 178 0.42 -28.46 12.53
N TRP A 179 -0.67 -28.55 13.30
CA TRP A 179 -0.67 -28.89 14.73
C TRP A 179 -0.94 -30.36 15.02
N ASN A 180 -1.03 -31.23 14.01
CA ASN A 180 -1.26 -32.66 14.23
C ASN A 180 -0.09 -33.29 15.00
N GLU A 181 -0.40 -34.31 15.81
CA GLU A 181 0.60 -34.95 16.64
C GLU A 181 1.62 -35.80 15.87
N HIS A 182 1.15 -36.53 14.87
CA HIS A 182 1.93 -37.52 14.14
C HIS A 182 2.40 -36.97 12.79
N THR A 183 1.54 -36.22 12.11
CA THR A 183 1.80 -35.71 10.76
C THR A 183 2.11 -34.21 10.72
N GLY A 184 1.92 -33.53 11.86
CA GLY A 184 2.15 -32.10 11.96
C GLY A 184 3.60 -31.76 12.21
N ARG A 185 3.84 -30.51 12.60
CA ARG A 185 5.19 -29.98 12.79
C ARG A 185 5.43 -29.69 14.26
N PRO A 186 6.38 -30.39 14.92
CA PRO A 186 6.60 -30.26 16.36
C PRO A 186 6.79 -28.80 16.81
N MET A 187 7.49 -27.98 16.02
CA MET A 187 7.75 -26.57 16.30
C MET A 187 6.47 -25.75 16.51
N PHE A 188 5.39 -26.05 15.79
CA PHE A 188 4.13 -25.30 15.92
C PHE A 188 3.49 -25.54 17.28
N ARG A 189 3.38 -26.81 17.70
CA ARG A 189 2.87 -27.20 19.03
C ARG A 189 3.77 -26.76 20.17
N ALA A 190 5.09 -26.84 19.98
CA ALA A 190 6.08 -26.41 20.97
C ALA A 190 6.05 -24.90 21.21
N THR A 191 5.65 -24.11 20.21
CA THR A 191 5.61 -22.64 20.29
C THR A 191 4.30 -22.13 20.89
N MET A 192 3.15 -22.59 20.40
CA MET A 192 1.85 -22.23 20.99
C MET A 192 0.77 -23.26 20.69
N SER A 193 -0.31 -23.28 21.48
CA SER A 193 -1.46 -24.15 21.19
C SER A 193 -2.20 -23.71 19.91
N ARG A 194 -2.75 -24.68 19.17
CA ARG A 194 -3.58 -24.43 17.98
C ARG A 194 -4.72 -23.44 18.26
N LYS A 195 -5.44 -23.68 19.36
CA LYS A 195 -6.58 -22.84 19.78
C LYS A 195 -6.14 -21.38 20.02
N ARG A 196 -4.97 -21.17 20.61
CA ARG A 196 -4.43 -19.82 20.82
C ARG A 196 -4.02 -19.17 19.51
N PHE A 197 -3.35 -19.90 18.61
CA PHE A 197 -3.01 -19.41 17.27
C PHE A 197 -4.25 -18.96 16.49
N GLU A 198 -5.30 -19.80 16.43
CA GLU A 198 -6.57 -19.47 15.77
C GLU A 198 -7.25 -18.26 16.42
N THR A 199 -7.23 -18.18 17.75
CA THR A 199 -7.73 -17.01 18.48
C THR A 199 -6.98 -15.74 18.07
N LEU A 200 -5.64 -15.77 18.00
CA LEU A 200 -4.85 -14.62 17.57
C LEU A 200 -5.14 -14.26 16.11
N CYS A 201 -5.26 -15.23 15.20
CA CYS A 201 -5.63 -14.98 13.80
C CYS A 201 -6.92 -14.15 13.66
N THR A 202 -7.93 -14.41 14.49
CA THR A 202 -9.21 -13.68 14.42
C THR A 202 -9.18 -12.33 15.13
N LYS A 203 -8.34 -12.17 16.16
CA LYS A 203 -8.31 -10.98 17.03
C LYS A 203 -7.19 -10.00 16.73
N LEU A 204 -6.23 -10.35 15.87
CA LEU A 204 -5.14 -9.47 15.45
C LEU A 204 -5.69 -8.13 14.93
N ARG A 205 -5.21 -7.01 15.48
CA ARG A 205 -5.59 -5.66 15.05
C ARG A 205 -4.38 -4.74 15.03
N PHE A 206 -4.50 -3.66 14.27
CA PHE A 206 -3.43 -2.67 14.03
C PHE A 206 -3.86 -1.23 14.32
N ASP A 207 -5.13 -1.03 14.69
CA ASP A 207 -5.70 0.22 15.15
C ASP A 207 -6.91 -0.04 16.07
N ASP A 208 -7.49 1.04 16.61
CA ASP A 208 -8.75 0.97 17.34
C ASP A 208 -9.95 1.13 16.40
N ARG A 209 -10.75 0.06 16.26
CA ARG A 209 -11.95 0.02 15.42
C ARG A 209 -12.96 1.13 15.74
N LEU A 210 -13.08 1.54 17.01
CA LEU A 210 -14.09 2.53 17.42
C LEU A 210 -13.72 3.97 17.03
N SER A 211 -12.43 4.29 16.99
CA SER A 211 -11.95 5.61 16.54
C SER A 211 -11.69 5.69 15.03
N ARG A 212 -11.73 4.55 14.33
CA ARG A 212 -11.48 4.43 12.88
C ARG A 212 -12.46 5.20 11.98
N PRO A 213 -13.78 5.27 12.24
CA PRO A 213 -14.74 5.79 11.26
C PRO A 213 -14.40 7.19 10.71
N ALA A 214 -13.94 8.10 11.57
CA ALA A 214 -13.51 9.43 11.14
C ALA A 214 -12.33 9.37 10.17
N ARG A 215 -11.26 8.64 10.53
CA ARG A 215 -10.05 8.47 9.71
C ARG A 215 -10.32 7.70 8.41
N GLN A 216 -11.27 6.76 8.42
CA GLN A 216 -11.59 5.95 7.24
C GLN A 216 -12.27 6.76 6.14
N ARG A 217 -12.96 7.85 6.49
CA ARG A 217 -13.52 8.80 5.51
C ARG A 217 -12.42 9.52 4.74
N GLU A 218 -11.33 9.86 5.41
CA GLU A 218 -10.17 10.54 4.81
C GLU A 218 -9.24 9.56 4.08
N ASN A 219 -9.01 8.38 4.67
CA ASN A 219 -8.08 7.41 4.14
C ASN A 219 -8.63 5.99 4.26
N LYS A 220 -8.88 5.34 3.12
CA LYS A 220 -9.40 3.97 3.06
C LYS A 220 -8.46 2.95 3.72
N LEU A 221 -7.17 3.26 3.88
CA LEU A 221 -6.15 2.43 4.55
C LEU A 221 -6.15 2.57 6.09
N ALA A 222 -7.03 3.39 6.67
CA ALA A 222 -7.02 3.76 8.10
C ALA A 222 -6.84 2.59 9.09
N ALA A 223 -7.35 1.40 8.76
CA ALA A 223 -7.24 0.19 9.58
C ALA A 223 -5.80 -0.29 9.83
N ILE A 224 -4.87 0.03 8.91
CA ILE A 224 -3.46 -0.38 8.98
C ILE A 224 -2.49 0.77 8.75
N LEU A 225 -2.98 1.97 8.44
CA LEU A 225 -2.19 3.12 8.01
C LEU A 225 -0.99 3.40 8.92
N LYS A 226 -1.22 3.49 10.24
CA LYS A 226 -0.15 3.74 11.22
C LYS A 226 0.96 2.68 11.13
N LEU A 227 0.58 1.41 11.10
CA LEU A 227 1.53 0.30 11.00
C LEU A 227 2.29 0.33 9.66
N TRP A 228 1.57 0.63 8.58
CA TRP A 228 2.12 0.75 7.23
C TRP A 228 3.18 1.86 7.16
N GLU A 229 2.87 3.06 7.64
CA GLU A 229 3.80 4.20 7.64
C GLU A 229 5.04 3.93 8.50
N MET A 230 4.85 3.33 9.68
CA MET A 230 5.96 2.93 10.54
C MET A 230 6.90 1.92 9.86
N TRP A 231 6.36 0.99 9.08
CA TRP A 231 7.12 -0.04 8.37
C TRP A 231 7.73 0.46 7.06
N GLU A 232 6.96 1.16 6.23
CA GLU A 232 7.42 1.70 4.93
C GLU A 232 8.55 2.70 5.12
N GLY A 233 8.48 3.55 6.15
CA GLY A 233 9.55 4.47 6.52
C GLY A 233 10.87 3.78 6.89
N ARG A 234 10.87 2.46 7.14
CA ARG A 234 12.10 1.67 7.36
C ARG A 234 12.81 1.37 6.04
N LEU A 235 12.10 1.20 4.93
CA LEU A 235 12.67 0.71 3.67
C LEU A 235 13.78 1.63 3.15
N GLY A 236 13.48 2.92 2.99
CA GLY A 236 14.47 3.92 2.57
C GLY A 236 15.51 4.27 3.64
N LEU A 237 15.24 3.97 4.91
CA LEU A 237 16.19 4.16 6.01
C LEU A 237 17.28 3.07 6.03
N LEU A 238 16.93 1.85 5.63
CA LEU A 238 17.80 0.68 5.76
C LEU A 238 18.69 0.44 4.53
N PHE A 239 18.31 0.97 3.36
CA PHE A 239 19.03 0.72 2.11
C PHE A 239 19.12 1.95 1.21
N ASN A 240 20.29 2.15 0.59
CA ASN A 240 20.48 3.10 -0.50
C ASN A 240 20.37 2.35 -1.84
N PRO A 241 19.41 2.69 -2.71
CA PRO A 241 19.31 2.07 -4.03
C PRO A 241 20.51 2.42 -4.91
N GLY A 242 20.76 1.57 -5.90
CA GLY A 242 21.71 1.80 -6.97
C GLY A 242 21.21 2.84 -7.98
N GLN A 243 21.87 2.86 -9.14
CA GLN A 243 21.51 3.77 -10.23
C GLN A 243 20.17 3.41 -10.88
N ASP A 244 19.88 2.10 -10.95
CA ASP A 244 18.74 1.57 -11.68
C ASP A 244 17.63 1.15 -10.71
N ILE A 245 16.47 1.79 -10.85
CA ILE A 245 15.27 1.52 -10.05
C ILE A 245 14.16 1.10 -11.00
N CYS A 246 13.50 -0.01 -10.69
CA CYS A 246 12.30 -0.47 -11.38
C CYS A 246 11.08 -0.11 -10.54
N VAL A 247 10.05 0.46 -11.16
CA VAL A 247 8.75 0.70 -10.53
C VAL A 247 7.73 -0.18 -11.22
N ASP A 248 7.09 -1.05 -10.44
CA ASP A 248 6.10 -1.99 -10.95
C ASP A 248 5.02 -2.25 -9.89
N GLU A 249 4.00 -2.99 -10.27
CA GLU A 249 2.84 -3.34 -9.47
C GLU A 249 2.94 -4.77 -8.90
N GLN A 250 2.83 -4.85 -7.58
CA GLN A 250 2.60 -6.09 -6.85
C GLN A 250 1.11 -6.22 -6.53
N LEU A 251 0.54 -7.39 -6.81
CA LEU A 251 -0.84 -7.71 -6.45
C LEU A 251 -0.85 -8.75 -5.33
N VAL A 252 -1.34 -8.36 -4.14
CA VAL A 252 -1.53 -9.28 -3.01
C VAL A 252 -2.90 -9.95 -3.17
N PRO A 253 -2.98 -11.27 -3.42
CA PRO A 253 -4.24 -11.95 -3.67
C PRO A 253 -5.22 -11.79 -2.51
N PHE A 254 -6.41 -11.26 -2.80
CA PHE A 254 -7.45 -11.04 -1.80
C PHE A 254 -8.82 -11.01 -2.46
N ARG A 255 -9.72 -11.86 -1.98
CA ARG A 255 -11.10 -11.98 -2.50
C ARG A 255 -12.18 -11.48 -1.54
N GLY A 256 -11.81 -11.10 -0.31
CA GLY A 256 -12.76 -10.53 0.65
C GLY A 256 -13.28 -9.16 0.22
N ARG A 257 -14.22 -8.63 1.01
CA ARG A 257 -14.76 -7.28 0.83
C ARG A 257 -13.69 -6.25 1.21
N CYS A 258 -13.30 -5.41 0.26
CA CYS A 258 -12.37 -4.30 0.48
C CYS A 258 -12.65 -3.21 -0.55
N ARG A 259 -12.80 -1.96 -0.09
CA ARG A 259 -13.19 -0.79 -0.92
C ARG A 259 -12.19 -0.42 -2.00
N PHE A 260 -10.97 -0.97 -1.94
CA PHE A 260 -9.89 -0.69 -2.90
C PHE A 260 -9.27 -1.95 -3.49
N ARG A 261 -9.99 -3.08 -3.42
CA ARG A 261 -9.63 -4.30 -4.16
C ARG A 261 -9.61 -4.00 -5.66
N GLN A 262 -8.57 -4.43 -6.34
CA GLN A 262 -8.38 -4.28 -7.78
C GLN A 262 -8.62 -5.62 -8.50
N TYR A 263 -9.10 -5.53 -9.73
CA TYR A 263 -9.13 -6.62 -10.70
C TYR A 263 -8.07 -6.35 -11.77
N ILE A 264 -7.15 -7.30 -11.98
CA ILE A 264 -6.09 -7.21 -13.00
C ILE A 264 -6.12 -8.52 -13.82
N PRO A 265 -6.73 -8.53 -15.02
CA PRO A 265 -6.99 -9.74 -15.79
C PRO A 265 -5.75 -10.61 -16.04
N ASN A 266 -4.61 -9.97 -16.29
CA ASN A 266 -3.38 -10.62 -16.73
C ASN A 266 -2.51 -11.14 -15.57
N LYS A 267 -2.89 -10.91 -14.30
CA LYS A 267 -2.16 -11.46 -13.14
C LYS A 267 -2.74 -12.85 -12.77
N PRO A 268 -1.91 -13.83 -12.34
CA PRO A 268 -2.39 -15.16 -11.97
C PRO A 268 -3.50 -15.16 -10.92
N ALA A 269 -3.37 -14.29 -9.91
CA ALA A 269 -4.47 -13.95 -9.03
C ALA A 269 -5.16 -12.71 -9.57
N LYS A 270 -6.31 -12.86 -10.22
CA LYS A 270 -7.00 -11.73 -10.87
C LYS A 270 -7.51 -10.65 -9.90
N TYR A 271 -7.75 -10.99 -8.64
CA TYR A 271 -8.30 -10.09 -7.62
C TYR A 271 -7.35 -9.92 -6.44
N GLY A 272 -7.11 -8.69 -6.01
CA GLY A 272 -6.25 -8.43 -4.87
C GLY A 272 -6.10 -6.98 -4.46
N ILE A 273 -5.19 -6.73 -3.53
CA ILE A 273 -4.77 -5.38 -3.14
C ILE A 273 -3.56 -5.03 -3.98
N LYS A 274 -3.67 -3.98 -4.81
CA LYS A 274 -2.56 -3.50 -5.64
C LYS A 274 -1.63 -2.63 -4.79
N ILE A 275 -0.34 -2.86 -4.93
CA ILE A 275 0.74 -2.11 -4.28
C ILE A 275 1.73 -1.71 -5.36
N TRP A 276 2.04 -0.41 -5.45
CA TRP A 276 3.17 0.07 -6.24
C TRP A 276 4.46 -0.15 -5.47
N VAL A 277 5.47 -0.70 -6.13
CA VAL A 277 6.76 -1.02 -5.52
C VAL A 277 7.86 -0.40 -6.36
N ALA A 278 8.71 0.41 -5.74
CA ALA A 278 9.97 0.85 -6.32
C ALA A 278 11.10 -0.04 -5.77
N CYS A 279 11.73 -0.81 -6.65
CA CYS A 279 12.78 -1.76 -6.32
C CYS A 279 14.12 -1.37 -6.94
N ASP A 280 15.19 -1.54 -6.18
CA ASP A 280 16.54 -1.56 -6.73
C ASP A 280 16.71 -2.76 -7.68
N VAL A 281 17.15 -2.52 -8.92
CA VAL A 281 17.24 -3.56 -9.95
C VAL A 281 18.30 -4.61 -9.60
N ALA A 282 19.45 -4.18 -9.08
CA ALA A 282 20.58 -5.08 -8.83
C ALA A 282 20.33 -6.06 -7.68
N THR A 283 19.61 -5.63 -6.63
CA THR A 283 19.40 -6.41 -5.40
C THR A 283 17.96 -6.87 -5.20
N SER A 284 17.03 -6.39 -6.03
CA SER A 284 15.58 -6.58 -5.84
C SER A 284 15.04 -6.02 -4.50
N TYR A 285 15.77 -5.09 -3.88
CA TYR A 285 15.35 -4.49 -2.62
C TYR A 285 14.17 -3.52 -2.86
N ALA A 286 13.04 -3.76 -2.18
CA ALA A 286 11.91 -2.85 -2.18
C ALA A 286 12.25 -1.59 -1.37
N TRP A 287 12.55 -0.49 -2.07
CA TRP A 287 12.97 0.77 -1.49
C TRP A 287 11.80 1.65 -1.05
N LYS A 288 10.67 1.56 -1.77
CA LYS A 288 9.45 2.31 -1.46
C LYS A 288 8.22 1.50 -1.89
N MET A 289 7.16 1.56 -1.09
CA MET A 289 5.91 0.85 -1.36
C MET A 289 4.69 1.74 -1.08
N GLN A 290 3.70 1.67 -1.95
CA GLN A 290 2.45 2.43 -1.79
C GLN A 290 1.24 1.56 -2.12
N VAL A 291 0.35 1.37 -1.15
CA VAL A 291 -0.93 0.69 -1.38
C VAL A 291 -1.82 1.58 -2.25
N TYR A 292 -2.35 1.03 -3.33
CA TYR A 292 -3.31 1.72 -4.17
C TYR A 292 -4.71 1.63 -3.57
N THR A 293 -5.26 2.76 -3.14
CA THR A 293 -6.58 2.86 -2.51
C THR A 293 -7.71 3.27 -3.47
N GLY A 294 -7.49 3.13 -4.78
CA GLY A 294 -8.36 3.67 -5.82
C GLY A 294 -7.98 5.10 -6.21
N LYS A 295 -8.70 5.66 -7.18
CA LYS A 295 -8.53 7.07 -7.58
C LYS A 295 -9.03 7.97 -6.45
N GLU A 296 -8.31 9.07 -6.21
CA GLU A 296 -8.86 10.19 -5.48
C GLU A 296 -10.03 10.74 -6.30
N GLU A 297 -11.15 11.01 -5.64
CA GLU A 297 -12.21 11.79 -6.26
C GLU A 297 -11.65 13.20 -6.42
N GLY A 298 -11.19 13.52 -7.65
CA GLY A 298 -10.93 14.91 -8.01
C GLY A 298 -12.19 15.75 -7.74
N PRO A 299 -12.09 17.09 -7.62
CA PRO A 299 -13.27 17.91 -7.44
C PRO A 299 -14.25 17.53 -8.54
N GLY A 300 -15.36 16.91 -8.12
CA GLY A 300 -16.29 16.30 -9.04
C GLY A 300 -16.65 17.33 -10.09
N ARG A 301 -16.73 16.90 -11.36
CA ARG A 301 -17.54 17.61 -12.32
C ARG A 301 -18.98 17.55 -11.78
N ARG A 302 -19.32 18.49 -10.91
CA ARG A 302 -20.67 18.88 -10.56
C ARG A 302 -21.09 19.97 -11.53
#